data_AF-A0A0R3TB91-F1
#
_entry.id   AF-A0A0R3TB91-F1
#
_cell.length_a   1.000
_cell.length_b   1.000
_cell.length_c   1.000
_cell.angle_alpha   90.00
_cell.angle_beta   90.00
_cell.angle_gamma   90.00
#
_symmetry.space_group_name_H-M   'P 1'
#
loop_
_entity.id
_entity.type
_entity.pdbx_description
1 polymer ?
#
loop_
_entity_poly.entity_id
_entity_poly.type
_entity_poly.pdbx_seq_one_letter_code
_entity_poly.pdbx_strand_id
1 'polypeptide(L)'
;LTSVLKQFLRSLPEPLLTVDLGPSIESACDQLSSDSSATCADRRRRLAELIHRELPRPNKYLLAWLLQHMTRVINRAGDNKMTLANLVIVFSPTLKMSHRFSHWLFPHPVYTYRPYKPPLPPPPPSADAAGMPLDLPDSLSDLEDELFKQESLLAFTHQQIASGRASAEKDAYIWEVSTVNL
;
A
#
# COMPACT_ATOMS: atom_id res chain seq x y z
N LEU A 1 14.25 -7.78 6.35
CA LEU A 1 13.04 -7.44 5.56
C LEU A 1 13.31 -6.45 4.42
N THR A 2 13.97 -5.31 4.67
CA THR A 2 14.20 -4.26 3.65
C THR A 2 15.03 -4.75 2.46
N SER A 3 15.96 -5.70 2.66
CA SER A 3 16.70 -6.36 1.58
C SER A 3 15.78 -7.14 0.64
N VAL A 4 14.85 -7.92 1.19
CA VAL A 4 13.87 -8.72 0.44
C VAL A 4 12.96 -7.82 -0.39
N LEU A 5 12.44 -6.72 0.17
CA LEU A 5 11.63 -5.77 -0.59
C LEU A 5 12.40 -5.15 -1.76
N LYS A 6 13.66 -4.73 -1.52
CA LYS A 6 14.50 -4.17 -2.59
C LYS A 6 14.81 -5.21 -3.67
N GLN A 7 15.06 -6.45 -3.28
CA GLN A 7 15.31 -7.53 -4.22
C GLN A 7 14.06 -7.85 -5.04
N PHE A 8 12.88 -7.91 -4.41
CA PHE A 8 11.60 -8.08 -5.08
C PHE A 8 11.37 -7.00 -6.15
N LEU A 9 11.55 -5.73 -5.79
CA LEU A 9 11.38 -4.62 -6.73
C LEU A 9 12.35 -4.67 -7.91
N ARG A 10 13.59 -5.15 -7.71
CA ARG A 10 14.58 -5.35 -8.80
C ARG A 10 14.29 -6.57 -9.66
N SER A 11 13.67 -7.60 -9.10
CA SER A 11 13.33 -8.83 -9.81
C SER A 11 12.05 -8.71 -10.64
N LEU A 12 11.33 -7.59 -10.57
CA LEU A 12 10.18 -7.36 -11.42
C LEU A 12 10.61 -7.41 -12.90
N PRO A 13 9.84 -8.08 -13.78
CA PRO A 13 10.15 -8.16 -15.21
C PRO A 13 10.17 -6.78 -15.86
N GLU A 14 9.42 -5.84 -15.30
CA GLU A 14 9.34 -4.45 -15.72
C GLU A 14 9.49 -3.52 -14.50
N PRO A 15 10.15 -2.35 -14.62
CA PRO A 15 10.13 -1.34 -13.57
C PRO A 15 8.72 -0.96 -13.14
N LEU A 16 8.59 -0.50 -11.89
CA LEU A 16 7.32 -0.12 -11.29
C LEU A 16 6.56 0.94 -12.10
N LEU A 17 7.28 1.89 -12.72
CA LEU A 17 6.70 2.92 -13.58
C LEU A 17 6.60 2.53 -15.05
N THR A 18 6.83 1.27 -15.39
CA THR A 18 6.94 0.77 -16.77
C THR A 18 8.11 1.39 -17.54
N VAL A 19 8.59 0.72 -18.59
CA VAL A 19 9.70 1.23 -19.40
C VAL A 19 9.24 2.44 -20.23
N ASP A 20 7.99 2.42 -20.69
CA ASP A 20 7.42 3.42 -21.58
C ASP A 20 6.94 4.67 -20.82
N LEU A 21 6.32 4.50 -19.64
CA LEU A 21 5.71 5.60 -18.90
C LEU A 21 6.70 6.31 -17.97
N GLY A 22 7.70 5.61 -17.44
CA GLY A 22 8.70 6.18 -16.53
C GLY A 22 9.33 7.48 -17.05
N PRO A 23 9.97 7.50 -18.23
CA PRO A 23 10.56 8.71 -18.79
C PRO A 23 9.54 9.84 -19.05
N SER A 24 8.32 9.47 -19.49
CA SER A 24 7.24 10.43 -19.74
C SER A 24 6.76 11.11 -18.46
N ILE A 25 6.58 10.33 -17.40
CA ILE A 25 6.19 10.81 -16.05
C ILE A 25 7.28 11.71 -15.46
N GLU A 26 8.56 11.33 -15.59
CA GLU A 26 9.67 12.15 -15.10
C GLU A 26 9.77 13.48 -15.85
N SER A 27 9.62 13.47 -17.18
CA SER A 27 9.57 14.69 -18.00
C SER A 27 8.41 15.60 -17.59
N ALA A 28 7.22 15.03 -17.35
CA ALA A 28 6.07 15.80 -16.85
C ALA A 28 6.35 16.41 -15.46
N CYS A 29 7.02 15.68 -14.56
CA CYS A 29 7.46 16.20 -13.27
C CYS A 29 8.39 17.41 -13.40
N ASP A 30 9.33 17.33 -14.34
CA ASP A 30 10.32 18.38 -14.58
C ASP A 30 9.69 19.65 -15.17
N GLN A 31 8.74 19.48 -16.10
CA GLN A 31 7.96 20.58 -16.67
C GLN A 31 7.11 21.26 -15.60
N LEU A 32 6.37 20.48 -14.80
CA LEU A 32 5.56 21.00 -13.71
C LEU A 32 6.41 21.69 -12.65
N SER A 33 7.63 21.21 -12.39
CA SER A 33 8.55 21.84 -11.45
C SER A 33 9.03 23.23 -11.92
N SER A 34 9.05 23.45 -13.23
CA SER A 34 9.49 24.71 -13.86
C SER A 34 8.34 25.72 -14.04
N ASP A 35 7.09 25.28 -13.91
CA ASP A 35 5.90 26.13 -14.04
C ASP A 35 5.70 27.04 -12.82
N SER A 36 6.34 28.21 -12.84
CA SER A 36 6.27 29.22 -11.78
C SER A 36 4.86 29.74 -11.48
N SER A 37 3.89 29.53 -12.38
CA SER A 37 2.50 29.96 -12.19
C SER A 37 1.68 28.99 -11.31
N ALA A 38 2.07 27.72 -11.25
CA ALA A 38 1.35 26.69 -10.50
C ALA A 38 1.91 26.54 -9.07
N THR A 39 1.01 26.39 -8.10
CA THR A 39 1.42 26.07 -6.72
C THR A 39 2.02 24.67 -6.62
N CYS A 40 2.80 24.41 -5.57
CA CYS A 40 3.37 23.08 -5.34
C CYS A 40 2.29 21.99 -5.21
N ALA A 41 1.13 22.33 -4.65
CA ALA A 41 -0.01 21.42 -4.53
C ALA A 41 -0.65 21.11 -5.89
N ASP A 42 -0.79 22.10 -6.77
CA ASP A 42 -1.39 21.89 -8.10
C ASP A 42 -0.51 21.03 -9.00
N ARG A 43 0.81 21.27 -8.97
CA ARG A 43 1.79 20.43 -9.68
C ARG A 43 1.69 18.98 -9.23
N ARG A 44 1.56 18.75 -7.92
CA ARG A 44 1.38 17.40 -7.35
C ARG A 44 0.09 16.74 -7.81
N ARG A 45 -1.02 17.48 -7.78
CA ARG A 45 -2.33 16.97 -8.22
C ARG A 45 -2.29 16.52 -9.69
N ARG A 46 -1.79 17.37 -10.58
CA ARG A 46 -1.66 17.08 -12.01
C ARG A 46 -0.81 15.83 -12.29
N LEU A 47 0.32 15.68 -11.58
CA LEU A 47 1.18 14.51 -11.75
C LEU A 47 0.54 13.24 -11.19
N ALA A 48 -0.20 13.36 -10.08
CA ALA A 48 -0.95 12.23 -9.53
C ALA A 48 -2.07 11.77 -10.46
N GLU A 49 -2.80 12.70 -11.09
CA GLU A 49 -3.80 12.41 -12.11
C GLU A 49 -3.19 11.69 -13.33
N LEU A 50 -2.02 12.16 -13.81
CA LEU A 50 -1.29 11.50 -14.89
C LEU A 50 -0.95 10.06 -14.53
N ILE A 51 -0.32 9.84 -13.38
CA ILE A 51 0.06 8.50 -12.93
C ILE A 51 -1.18 7.63 -12.68
N HIS A 52 -2.28 8.19 -12.19
CA HIS A 52 -3.51 7.42 -12.01
C HIS A 52 -4.13 7.00 -13.35
N ARG A 53 -4.07 7.86 -14.37
CA ARG A 53 -4.64 7.60 -15.69
C ARG A 53 -3.81 6.59 -16.48
N GLU A 54 -2.50 6.78 -16.52
CA GLU A 54 -1.62 6.03 -17.42
C GLU A 54 -1.13 4.71 -16.81
N LEU A 55 -0.89 4.66 -15.50
CA LEU A 55 -0.21 3.52 -14.89
C LEU A 55 -1.17 2.33 -14.68
N PRO A 56 -0.76 1.08 -15.00
CA PRO A 56 -1.59 -0.10 -14.77
C PRO A 56 -2.02 -0.26 -13.30
N ARG A 57 -3.22 -0.81 -13.08
CA ARG A 57 -3.80 -1.02 -11.74
C ARG A 57 -2.86 -1.69 -10.73
N PRO A 58 -2.17 -2.82 -11.02
CA PRO A 58 -1.27 -3.44 -10.06
C PRO A 58 -0.07 -2.54 -9.68
N ASN A 59 0.52 -1.87 -10.67
CA ASN A 59 1.63 -0.93 -10.46
C ASN A 59 1.20 0.25 -9.58
N LYS A 60 0.01 0.80 -9.80
CA LYS A 60 -0.56 1.88 -8.97
C LYS A 60 -0.69 1.47 -7.51
N TYR A 61 -1.22 0.27 -7.24
CA TYR A 61 -1.34 -0.21 -5.87
C TYR A 61 0.02 -0.39 -5.22
N LEU A 62 0.95 -1.08 -5.89
CA LEU A 62 2.29 -1.30 -5.34
C LEU A 62 3.01 0.04 -5.08
N LEU A 63 2.89 1.01 -5.98
CA LEU A 63 3.45 2.35 -5.82
C LEU A 63 2.82 3.09 -4.64
N ALA A 64 1.49 3.11 -4.53
CA ALA A 64 0.79 3.77 -3.42
C ALA A 64 1.24 3.22 -2.06
N TRP A 65 1.32 1.89 -1.96
CA TRP A 65 1.78 1.18 -0.77
C TRP A 65 3.23 1.47 -0.42
N LEU A 66 4.11 1.47 -1.42
CA LEU A 66 5.51 1.78 -1.25
C LEU A 66 5.69 3.22 -0.73
N LEU A 67 5.02 4.19 -1.35
CA LEU A 67 5.12 5.61 -0.96
C LEU A 67 4.55 5.87 0.42
N GLN A 68 3.44 5.23 0.77
CA GLN A 68 2.88 5.28 2.12
C GLN A 68 3.88 4.74 3.16
N HIS A 69 4.57 3.64 2.85
CA HIS A 69 5.62 3.09 3.71
C HIS A 69 6.82 4.04 3.82
N MET A 70 7.32 4.56 2.70
CA MET A 70 8.45 5.51 2.69
C MET A 70 8.13 6.75 3.52
N THR A 71 6.93 7.30 3.41
CA THR A 71 6.48 8.45 4.22
C THR A 71 6.55 8.13 5.72
N ARG A 72 6.09 6.94 6.15
CA ARG A 72 6.17 6.52 7.55
C ARG A 72 7.62 6.36 8.03
N VAL A 73 8.50 5.86 7.17
CA VAL A 73 9.95 5.74 7.47
C VAL A 73 10.58 7.13 7.63
N ILE A 74 10.29 8.07 6.73
CA ILE A 74 10.78 9.46 6.79
C ILE A 74 10.30 10.15 8.08
N ASN A 75 9.03 9.97 8.46
CA ASN A 75 8.47 10.58 9.66
C ASN A 75 9.13 10.05 10.95
N ARG A 76 9.77 8.88 10.92
CA ARG A 76 10.53 8.29 12.03
C ARG A 76 12.05 8.49 11.89
N ALA A 77 12.50 9.43 11.06
CA ALA A 77 13.92 9.69 10.80
C ALA A 77 14.73 9.98 12.07
N GLY A 78 14.12 10.56 13.11
CA GLY A 78 14.75 10.80 14.41
C GLY A 78 15.25 9.51 15.08
N ASP A 79 14.48 8.43 14.96
CA ASP A 79 14.74 7.14 15.60
C ASP A 79 15.50 6.19 14.66
N ASN A 80 15.04 6.05 13.42
CA ASN A 80 15.59 5.07 12.47
C ASN A 80 16.79 5.59 11.65
N LYS A 81 17.12 6.88 11.79
CA LYS A 81 18.21 7.57 11.05
C LYS A 81 18.08 7.54 9.52
N MET A 82 16.92 7.16 9.00
CA MET A 82 16.60 7.12 7.57
C MET A 82 15.95 8.43 7.15
N THR A 83 16.76 9.39 6.72
CA THR A 83 16.29 10.64 6.12
C THR A 83 15.74 10.41 4.70
N LEU A 84 15.01 11.40 4.17
CA LEU A 84 14.60 11.41 2.76
C LEU A 84 15.80 11.21 1.82
N ALA A 85 16.92 11.90 2.07
CA ALA A 85 18.12 11.75 1.26
C ALA A 85 18.66 10.31 1.26
N ASN A 86 18.72 9.67 2.44
CA ASN A 86 19.16 8.27 2.57
C ASN A 86 18.21 7.33 1.80
N LEU A 87 16.91 7.55 1.87
CA LEU A 87 15.94 6.74 1.13
C LEU A 87 16.08 6.95 -0.38
N VAL A 88 16.23 8.18 -0.85
CA VAL A 88 16.43 8.48 -2.28
C VAL A 88 17.65 7.74 -2.80
N ILE A 89 18.79 7.81 -2.11
CA ILE A 89 20.03 7.11 -2.53
C ILE A 89 19.82 5.60 -2.65
N VAL A 90 19.08 4.99 -1.71
CA VAL A 90 18.91 3.53 -1.66
C VAL A 90 17.83 3.03 -2.62
N PHE A 91 16.73 3.76 -2.77
CA PHE A 91 15.55 3.32 -3.51
C PHE A 91 15.48 3.83 -4.95
N SER A 92 16.06 4.98 -5.29
CA SER A 92 16.09 5.47 -6.69
C SER A 92 16.65 4.42 -7.67
N PRO A 93 17.84 3.82 -7.46
CA PRO A 93 18.37 2.80 -8.37
C PRO A 93 17.55 1.50 -8.31
N THR A 94 16.89 1.23 -7.19
CA THR A 94 16.04 0.04 -7.01
C THR A 94 14.75 0.16 -7.81
N LEU A 95 14.20 1.38 -7.95
CA LEU A 95 12.97 1.67 -8.68
C LEU A 95 13.22 2.11 -10.14
N LYS A 96 14.49 2.26 -10.54
CA LYS A 96 14.91 2.81 -11.84
C LYS A 96 14.32 4.21 -12.08
N MET A 97 14.28 5.04 -11.05
CA MET A 97 13.81 6.42 -11.08
C MET A 97 14.98 7.40 -10.90
N SER A 98 14.89 8.61 -11.44
CA SER A 98 15.87 9.65 -11.12
C SER A 98 15.82 10.07 -9.64
N HIS A 99 16.95 10.55 -9.12
CA HIS A 99 17.04 11.06 -7.75
C HIS A 99 16.10 12.26 -7.54
N ARG A 100 16.02 13.16 -8.52
CA ARG A 100 15.16 14.35 -8.47
C ARG A 100 13.69 13.94 -8.35
N PHE A 101 13.25 13.03 -9.21
CA PHE A 101 11.88 12.53 -9.21
C PHE A 101 11.56 11.80 -7.88
N SER A 102 12.45 10.93 -7.42
CA SER A 102 12.27 10.19 -6.15
C SER A 102 12.20 11.13 -4.93
N HIS A 103 13.04 12.18 -4.91
CA HIS A 103 13.02 13.18 -3.84
C HIS A 103 11.70 13.96 -3.81
N TRP A 104 11.12 14.21 -4.98
CA TRP A 104 9.80 14.84 -5.08
C TRP A 104 8.67 13.87 -4.69
N LEU A 105 8.78 12.59 -5.04
CA LEU A 105 7.73 11.59 -4.90
C LEU A 105 7.60 11.01 -3.48
N PHE A 106 8.71 10.61 -2.84
CA PHE A 106 8.69 9.86 -1.58
C PHE A 106 8.06 10.56 -0.38
N PRO A 107 8.17 11.89 -0.19
CA PRO A 107 7.54 12.59 0.93
C PRO A 107 6.01 12.68 0.82
N HIS A 108 5.45 12.33 -0.34
CA HIS A 108 4.06 12.60 -0.66
C HIS A 108 3.35 11.35 -1.14
N PRO A 109 2.50 10.75 -0.32
CA PRO A 109 1.70 9.62 -0.73
C PRO A 109 0.48 10.11 -1.55
N VAL A 110 0.72 10.77 -2.69
CA VAL A 110 -0.33 11.42 -3.52
C VAL A 110 -1.35 10.42 -4.10
N TYR A 111 -1.13 9.12 -3.90
CA TYR A 111 -1.96 8.00 -4.37
C TYR A 111 -2.69 7.26 -3.26
N THR A 112 -2.72 7.77 -2.02
CA THR A 112 -3.53 7.14 -0.97
C THR A 112 -5.00 7.33 -1.28
N TYR A 113 -5.59 6.35 -1.98
CA TYR A 113 -7.03 6.27 -2.19
C TYR A 113 -7.78 6.25 -0.85
N ARG A 114 -7.18 5.67 0.19
CA ARG A 114 -7.48 5.81 1.63
C ARG A 114 -6.21 5.44 2.41
N PRO A 115 -5.99 5.95 3.64
CA PRO A 115 -4.94 5.41 4.50
C PRO A 115 -5.15 3.90 4.66
N TYR A 116 -4.14 3.09 4.36
CA TYR A 116 -4.24 1.64 4.57
C TYR A 116 -4.44 1.35 6.05
N LYS A 117 -5.63 0.81 6.37
CA LYS A 117 -5.95 0.17 7.64
C LYS A 117 -5.75 -1.34 7.46
N PRO A 118 -4.80 -1.97 8.19
CA PRO A 118 -4.65 -3.42 8.15
C PRO A 118 -5.97 -4.09 8.56
N PRO A 119 -6.39 -5.18 7.89
CA PRO A 119 -7.56 -5.93 8.32
C PRO A 119 -7.38 -6.38 9.78
N LEU A 120 -8.46 -6.30 10.56
CA LEU A 120 -8.41 -6.82 11.92
C LEU A 120 -8.09 -8.33 11.89
N PRO A 121 -7.12 -8.80 12.70
CA PRO A 121 -6.86 -10.23 12.81
C PRO A 121 -8.12 -10.93 13.35
N PRO A 122 -8.42 -12.15 12.89
CA PRO A 122 -9.55 -12.89 13.43
C PRO A 122 -9.32 -13.17 14.92
N PRO A 123 -10.38 -13.15 15.75
CA PRO A 123 -10.24 -13.39 17.18
C PRO A 123 -9.68 -14.79 17.43
N PRO A 124 -8.79 -14.97 18.43
CA PRO A 124 -8.34 -16.28 18.82
C PRO A 124 -9.51 -17.07 19.46
N PRO A 125 -9.54 -18.40 19.31
CA PRO A 125 -10.67 -19.24 19.74
C PRO A 125 -10.92 -19.24 21.25
N SER A 126 -9.96 -18.76 22.04
CA SER A 126 -10.03 -18.67 23.51
C SER A 126 -10.32 -17.26 24.04
N ALA A 127 -10.63 -16.27 23.20
CA ALA A 127 -10.93 -14.92 23.66
C ALA A 127 -12.40 -14.78 24.04
N ASP A 128 -12.67 -14.67 25.34
CA ASP A 128 -13.93 -14.17 25.85
C ASP A 128 -14.18 -12.77 25.27
N ALA A 129 -15.34 -12.53 24.66
CA ALA A 129 -15.68 -11.28 23.97
C ALA A 129 -15.46 -10.00 24.82
N ALA A 130 -15.39 -10.15 26.14
CA ALA A 130 -15.18 -9.07 27.11
C ALA A 130 -13.71 -8.60 27.26
N GLY A 131 -12.72 -9.37 26.77
CA GLY A 131 -11.29 -9.08 26.94
C GLY A 131 -10.58 -8.49 25.71
N MET A 132 -11.29 -8.32 24.59
CA MET A 132 -10.71 -7.77 23.37
C MET A 132 -10.50 -6.26 23.51
N PRO A 133 -9.27 -5.73 23.30
CA PRO A 133 -9.06 -4.32 23.02
C PRO A 133 -9.72 -4.03 21.67
N LEU A 134 -11.00 -3.69 21.71
CA LEU A 134 -11.79 -3.27 20.57
C LEU A 134 -11.36 -1.84 20.23
N ASP A 135 -10.27 -1.69 19.48
CA ASP A 135 -10.06 -0.49 18.66
C ASP A 135 -11.11 -0.53 17.54
N LEU A 136 -12.36 -0.26 17.91
CA LEU A 136 -13.49 -0.18 17.01
C LEU A 136 -13.26 0.99 16.05
N PRO A 137 -13.63 0.85 14.78
CA PRO A 137 -13.56 1.95 13.84
C PRO A 137 -14.36 3.15 14.34
N ASP A 138 -13.75 4.34 14.33
CA ASP A 138 -14.36 5.58 14.87
C ASP A 138 -15.59 6.07 14.07
N SER A 139 -15.89 5.47 12.91
CA SER A 139 -17.00 5.89 12.05
C SER A 139 -17.74 4.71 11.41
N LEU A 140 -19.04 4.91 11.14
CA LEU A 140 -19.90 3.91 10.47
C LEU A 140 -19.36 3.50 9.09
N SER A 141 -18.82 4.46 8.32
CA SER A 141 -18.23 4.15 7.01
C SER A 141 -16.97 3.29 7.13
N ASP A 142 -16.16 3.49 8.17
CA ASP A 142 -14.99 2.63 8.41
C ASP A 142 -15.39 1.22 8.85
N LEU A 143 -16.54 1.09 9.53
CA LEU A 143 -17.08 -0.17 9.99
C LEU A 143 -17.69 -0.96 8.82
N GLU A 144 -18.42 -0.31 7.92
CA GLU A 144 -18.92 -0.89 6.66
C GLU A 144 -17.78 -1.38 5.76
N ASP A 145 -16.72 -0.58 5.62
CA ASP A 145 -15.50 -0.96 4.89
C ASP A 145 -14.84 -2.20 5.48
N GLU A 146 -14.78 -2.30 6.81
CA GLU A 146 -14.15 -3.43 7.50
C GLU A 146 -15.01 -4.70 7.42
N LEU A 147 -16.33 -4.57 7.57
CA LEU A 147 -17.29 -5.65 7.32
C LEU A 147 -17.15 -6.18 5.88
N PHE A 148 -17.10 -5.31 4.89
CA PHE A 148 -16.93 -5.71 3.50
C PHE A 148 -15.63 -6.51 3.26
N LYS A 149 -14.52 -6.10 3.90
CA LYS A 149 -13.26 -6.87 3.84
C LYS A 149 -13.41 -8.25 4.49
N GLN A 150 -14.05 -8.32 5.65
CA GLN A 150 -14.27 -9.57 6.37
C GLN A 150 -15.15 -10.52 5.56
N GLU A 151 -16.25 -10.04 4.98
CA GLU A 151 -17.14 -10.82 4.11
C GLU A 151 -16.42 -11.30 2.85
N SER A 152 -15.61 -10.44 2.22
CA SER A 152 -14.84 -10.83 1.04
C SER A 152 -13.79 -11.89 1.35
N LEU A 153 -13.12 -11.81 2.52
CA LEU A 153 -12.16 -12.82 2.96
C LEU A 153 -12.86 -14.14 3.30
N LEU A 154 -14.01 -14.08 3.96
CA LEU A 154 -14.85 -15.24 4.27
C LEU A 154 -15.27 -15.94 2.96
N ALA A 155 -15.84 -15.20 2.02
CA ALA A 155 -16.29 -15.74 0.73
C ALA A 155 -15.15 -16.37 -0.07
N PHE A 156 -13.99 -15.70 -0.15
CA PHE A 156 -12.80 -16.26 -0.79
C PHE A 156 -12.35 -17.56 -0.12
N THR A 157 -12.34 -17.60 1.21
CA THR A 157 -11.90 -18.78 1.96
C THR A 157 -12.88 -19.94 1.78
N HIS A 158 -14.19 -19.69 1.82
CA HIS A 158 -15.23 -20.69 1.52
C HIS A 158 -15.05 -21.26 0.10
N GLN A 159 -14.71 -20.42 -0.87
CA GLN A 159 -14.42 -20.86 -2.24
C GLN A 159 -13.15 -21.74 -2.32
N GLN A 160 -12.10 -21.44 -1.55
CA GLN A 160 -10.90 -22.28 -1.50
C GLN A 160 -11.18 -23.65 -0.84
N ILE A 161 -12.06 -23.71 0.16
CA ILE A 161 -12.49 -24.96 0.80
C ILE A 161 -13.34 -25.79 -0.17
N ALA A 162 -14.34 -25.17 -0.81
CA ALA A 162 -15.21 -25.84 -1.78
C ALA A 162 -14.42 -26.41 -2.97
N SER A 163 -13.26 -25.82 -3.29
CA SER A 163 -12.34 -26.33 -4.31
C SER A 163 -11.32 -27.35 -3.81
N GLY A 164 -11.41 -27.78 -2.54
CA GLY A 164 -10.58 -28.83 -1.96
C GLY A 164 -9.11 -28.44 -1.73
N ARG A 165 -8.81 -27.12 -1.68
CA ARG A 165 -7.45 -26.59 -1.56
C ARG A 165 -7.05 -26.23 -0.12
N ALA A 166 -7.88 -26.54 0.87
CA ALA A 166 -7.65 -26.22 2.27
C ALA A 166 -6.97 -27.39 3.02
N SER A 167 -6.11 -27.04 3.99
CA SER A 167 -5.52 -27.97 4.95
C SER A 167 -6.54 -28.28 6.05
N ALA A 168 -6.51 -29.48 6.64
CA ALA A 168 -7.42 -29.88 7.72
C ALA A 168 -7.39 -28.93 8.94
N GLU A 169 -6.26 -28.26 9.21
CA GLU A 169 -6.16 -27.23 10.26
C GLU A 169 -6.93 -25.95 9.89
N LYS A 170 -6.98 -25.58 8.61
CA LYS A 170 -7.79 -24.45 8.13
C LYS A 170 -9.28 -24.76 8.19
N ASP A 171 -9.67 -26.01 7.91
CA ASP A 171 -11.08 -26.42 7.95
C ASP A 171 -11.63 -26.40 9.40
N ALA A 172 -10.82 -26.81 10.38
CA ALA A 172 -11.21 -26.77 11.80
C ALA A 172 -11.38 -25.34 12.33
N TYR A 173 -10.46 -24.43 12.00
CA TYR A 173 -10.54 -23.03 12.40
C TYR A 173 -11.78 -22.32 11.82
N ILE A 174 -12.21 -22.70 10.62
CA ILE A 174 -13.36 -22.10 9.93
C ILE A 174 -14.69 -22.59 10.49
N TRP A 175 -14.78 -23.85 10.91
CA TRP A 175 -15.99 -24.38 11.55
C TRP A 175 -16.26 -23.67 12.89
N GLU A 176 -15.19 -23.40 13.63
CA GLU A 176 -15.23 -22.70 14.92
C GLU A 176 -15.66 -21.23 14.75
N VAL A 177 -15.11 -20.51 13.76
CA VAL A 177 -15.52 -19.12 13.47
C VAL A 177 -16.96 -19.02 12.94
N SER A 178 -17.45 -20.03 12.20
CA SER A 178 -18.81 -20.04 11.63
C SER A 178 -19.90 -20.33 12.65
N THR A 179 -19.58 -21.02 13.74
CA THR A 179 -20.55 -21.37 14.80
C THR A 179 -20.71 -20.28 15.84
N VAL A 180 -19.77 -19.34 15.95
CA VAL A 180 -19.82 -18.21 16.91
C VAL A 180 -20.72 -17.06 16.41
N ASN A 181 -21.19 -17.09 15.15
CA ASN A 181 -22.07 -16.08 14.55
C ASN A 181 -23.56 -16.50 14.47
N LEU A 182 -24.00 -17.48 15.26
CA LEU A 182 -25.42 -17.85 15.48
C LEU A 182 -25.77 -17.69 16.96
#